data_AF-A0A3D2FC84-F1
#
_entry.id   AF-A0A3D2FC84-F1
#
_cell.length_a   1.000
_cell.length_b   1.000
_cell.length_c   1.000
_cell.angle_alpha   90.00
_cell.angle_beta   90.00
_cell.angle_gamma   90.00
#
_symmetry.space_group_name_H-M   'P 1'
#
loop_
_entity.id
_entity.type
_entity.pdbx_description
1 polymer ?
#
loop_
_entity_poly.entity_id
_entity_poly.type
_entity_poly.pdbx_seq_one_letter_code
_entity_poly.pdbx_strand_id
1 'polypeptide(L)'
;FPVLMSNADVSNEPLLAGKLAKSTVIERGGEKLGLIGLTPDDTGDLASPGDNITFSDPVAAVQGEVDALTAMGVNKIIVLSHSGYGVDQRVAAETTGVDVIVGGHSNTLLSNTNERAAGAYPTMVGETAIVQAYAYGKFLGELNVTFNDAGEIVEAVGEPLVMDASVTEDAATVARIAEAAKPLEEIRTKVVAEAAAAIEGDRSVCRAVECPMGSLIADAMLDRVKDQGVEIAIQNGGGIRASIDAGPVTMGEVLTVLPFQNTLSTFEVDGATIVAALENGVSELEEGAGRFAQVAGISFTVDSAAEAGARISDVMVGGAAIDLGKTYGVVSNNYVRNGGDGYKMFKSAANAYDYGPDLADVMAEYLAAQGPFTPYTDGRITVK
;
A
#
# COMPACT_ATOMS: atom_id res chain seq x y z
N PHE A 1 17.21 -9.01 -15.02
CA PHE A 1 16.27 -10.14 -14.83
C PHE A 1 14.96 -9.78 -15.52
N PRO A 2 14.10 -10.74 -15.90
CA PRO A 2 12.79 -10.44 -16.48
C PRO A 2 11.84 -9.81 -15.45
N VAL A 3 10.94 -8.95 -15.91
CA VAL A 3 9.84 -8.39 -15.11
C VAL A 3 8.54 -9.00 -15.63
N LEU A 4 7.77 -9.63 -14.73
CA LEU A 4 6.66 -10.49 -15.09
C LEU A 4 5.31 -9.94 -14.58
N MET A 5 4.31 -9.86 -15.46
CA MET A 5 2.94 -9.42 -15.15
C MET A 5 1.95 -10.11 -16.11
N SER A 6 1.35 -11.23 -15.70
CA SER A 6 0.45 -12.03 -16.56
C SER A 6 -0.91 -11.38 -16.80
N ASN A 7 -1.43 -10.68 -15.79
CA ASN A 7 -2.75 -10.09 -15.79
C ASN A 7 -2.79 -8.62 -16.21
N ALA A 8 -1.66 -8.00 -16.56
CA ALA A 8 -1.62 -6.64 -17.07
C ALA A 8 -1.70 -6.62 -18.61
N ASP A 9 -2.66 -5.90 -19.16
CA ASP A 9 -2.66 -5.50 -20.57
C ASP A 9 -2.01 -4.13 -20.72
N VAL A 10 -0.84 -4.12 -21.34
CA VAL A 10 -0.04 -2.92 -21.63
C VAL A 10 0.02 -2.63 -23.14
N SER A 11 -0.83 -3.28 -23.95
CA SER A 11 -0.79 -3.15 -25.41
C SER A 11 -1.10 -1.74 -25.90
N ASN A 12 -1.84 -0.96 -25.10
CA ASN A 12 -2.14 0.45 -25.35
C ASN A 12 -1.08 1.41 -24.80
N GLU A 13 0.03 0.90 -24.23
CA GLU A 13 1.12 1.73 -23.70
C GLU A 13 2.43 1.48 -24.47
N PRO A 14 2.72 2.27 -25.53
CA PRO A 14 3.87 2.06 -26.40
C PRO A 14 5.22 2.08 -25.68
N LEU A 15 5.33 2.82 -24.56
CA LEU A 15 6.56 2.89 -23.78
C LEU A 15 6.89 1.59 -23.05
N LEU A 16 5.92 0.68 -22.90
CA LEU A 16 6.07 -0.63 -22.22
C LEU A 16 6.20 -1.80 -23.20
N ALA A 17 6.06 -1.57 -24.51
CA ALA A 17 6.18 -2.61 -25.52
C ALA A 17 7.50 -3.39 -25.40
N GLY A 18 7.40 -4.71 -25.19
CA GLY A 18 8.55 -5.62 -25.07
C GLY A 18 9.38 -5.49 -23.80
N LYS A 19 8.96 -4.67 -22.81
CA LYS A 19 9.66 -4.51 -21.53
C LYS A 19 9.16 -5.45 -20.43
N LEU A 20 7.92 -5.92 -20.57
CA LEU A 20 7.24 -6.80 -19.62
C LEU A 20 6.91 -8.11 -20.33
N ALA A 21 6.98 -9.22 -19.60
CA ALA A 21 6.51 -10.51 -20.05
C ALA A 21 5.42 -11.02 -19.12
N LYS A 22 4.56 -11.92 -19.59
CA LYS A 22 3.56 -12.57 -18.72
C LYS A 22 4.18 -13.68 -17.88
N SER A 23 4.99 -14.49 -18.55
CA SER A 23 5.75 -15.59 -17.97
C SER A 23 7.14 -15.69 -18.63
N THR A 24 8.00 -16.53 -18.06
CA THR A 24 9.28 -16.92 -18.65
C THR A 24 9.65 -18.33 -18.25
N VAL A 25 10.55 -18.98 -18.98
CA VAL A 25 11.12 -20.28 -18.62
C VAL A 25 12.58 -20.08 -18.23
N ILE A 26 12.98 -20.62 -17.09
CA ILE A 26 14.38 -20.72 -16.69
C ILE A 26 14.82 -22.17 -16.68
N GLU A 27 16.08 -22.42 -17.04
CA GLU A 27 16.69 -23.74 -16.97
C GLU A 27 17.66 -23.83 -15.79
N ARG A 28 17.54 -24.89 -15.00
CA ARG A 28 18.39 -25.18 -13.84
C ARG A 28 18.60 -26.68 -13.74
N GLY A 29 19.86 -27.11 -13.74
CA GLY A 29 20.19 -28.53 -13.59
C GLY A 29 19.62 -29.44 -14.68
N GLY A 30 19.29 -28.92 -15.86
CA GLY A 30 18.65 -29.67 -16.94
C GLY A 30 17.11 -29.65 -16.91
N GLU A 31 16.51 -29.11 -15.85
CA GLU A 31 15.06 -28.96 -15.69
C GLU A 31 14.59 -27.57 -16.15
N LYS A 32 13.35 -27.50 -16.63
CA LYS A 32 12.66 -26.25 -16.98
C LYS A 32 11.71 -25.84 -15.85
N LEU A 33 11.80 -24.59 -15.44
CA LEU A 33 10.88 -23.98 -14.47
C LEU A 33 10.14 -22.83 -15.15
N GLY A 34 8.82 -22.88 -15.15
CA GLY A 34 7.95 -21.81 -15.61
C GLY A 34 7.76 -20.79 -14.48
N LEU A 35 7.99 -19.52 -14.77
CA LEU A 35 7.73 -18.43 -13.83
C LEU A 35 6.63 -17.54 -14.41
N ILE A 36 5.53 -17.37 -13.69
CA ILE A 36 4.40 -16.52 -14.07
C ILE A 36 4.38 -15.32 -13.13
N GLY A 37 4.29 -14.10 -13.65
CA GLY A 37 4.14 -12.92 -12.79
C GLY A 37 2.67 -12.61 -12.51
N LEU A 38 2.35 -12.11 -11.33
CA LEU A 38 0.99 -11.68 -10.99
C LEU A 38 1.00 -10.37 -10.18
N THR A 39 0.07 -9.48 -10.49
CA THR A 39 -0.06 -8.14 -9.89
C THR A 39 -1.51 -7.93 -9.42
N PRO A 40 -1.81 -7.11 -8.39
CA PRO A 40 -3.18 -6.89 -7.96
C PRO A 40 -4.05 -6.39 -9.12
N ASP A 41 -5.26 -6.92 -9.24
CA ASP A 41 -6.23 -6.51 -10.27
C ASP A 41 -6.82 -5.12 -9.99
N ASP A 42 -6.74 -4.66 -8.76
CA ASP A 42 -7.11 -3.31 -8.31
C ASP A 42 -5.92 -2.31 -8.36
N THR A 43 -4.82 -2.61 -9.06
CA THR A 43 -3.66 -1.69 -9.18
C THR A 43 -4.04 -0.29 -9.72
N GLY A 44 -5.10 -0.20 -10.53
CA GLY A 44 -5.65 1.08 -10.98
C GLY A 44 -6.20 1.96 -9.85
N ASP A 45 -6.62 1.34 -8.76
CA ASP A 45 -7.09 2.01 -7.55
C ASP A 45 -5.95 2.19 -6.53
N LEU A 46 -4.95 1.28 -6.49
CA LEU A 46 -3.84 1.32 -5.52
C LEU A 46 -2.63 2.19 -5.92
N ALA A 47 -2.53 2.55 -7.19
CA ALA A 47 -1.37 3.22 -7.77
C ALA A 47 -1.80 4.20 -8.87
N SER A 48 -0.88 4.53 -9.79
CA SER A 48 -1.15 5.42 -10.92
C SER A 48 -0.60 4.84 -12.22
N PRO A 49 -1.09 3.67 -12.67
CA PRO A 49 -0.63 3.04 -13.91
C PRO A 49 -1.05 3.80 -15.18
N GLY A 50 -1.98 4.75 -15.05
CA GLY A 50 -2.58 5.48 -16.17
C GLY A 50 -3.73 4.71 -16.83
N ASP A 51 -4.49 5.39 -17.69
CA ASP A 51 -5.72 4.84 -18.27
C ASP A 51 -5.48 3.80 -19.39
N ASN A 52 -4.23 3.65 -19.85
CA ASN A 52 -3.86 2.73 -20.93
C ASN A 52 -3.53 1.31 -20.46
N ILE A 53 -3.53 1.08 -19.14
CA ILE A 53 -3.16 -0.21 -18.55
C ILE A 53 -4.37 -0.76 -17.81
N THR A 54 -4.76 -1.98 -18.13
CA THR A 54 -5.84 -2.68 -17.44
C THR A 54 -5.34 -3.96 -16.81
N PHE A 55 -5.91 -4.34 -15.67
CA PHE A 55 -5.56 -5.55 -14.96
C PHE A 55 -6.76 -6.50 -14.97
N SER A 56 -6.56 -7.73 -15.46
CA SER A 56 -7.59 -8.76 -15.54
C SER A 56 -7.63 -9.60 -14.26
N ASP A 57 -8.69 -10.42 -14.14
CA ASP A 57 -8.82 -11.39 -13.06
C ASP A 57 -7.54 -12.27 -12.94
N PRO A 58 -7.02 -12.45 -11.72
CA PRO A 58 -5.77 -13.14 -11.47
C PRO A 58 -5.82 -14.62 -11.85
N VAL A 59 -6.94 -15.31 -11.60
CA VAL A 59 -7.08 -16.76 -11.81
C VAL A 59 -7.05 -17.05 -13.31
N ALA A 60 -7.85 -16.34 -14.10
CA ALA A 60 -7.90 -16.53 -15.55
C ALA A 60 -6.54 -16.23 -16.22
N ALA A 61 -5.86 -15.17 -15.77
CA ALA A 61 -4.55 -14.80 -16.29
C ALA A 61 -3.47 -15.85 -15.99
N VAL A 62 -3.43 -16.35 -14.75
CA VAL A 62 -2.48 -17.40 -14.35
C VAL A 62 -2.74 -18.69 -15.11
N GLN A 63 -4.01 -19.15 -15.18
CA GLN A 63 -4.33 -20.39 -15.88
C GLN A 63 -3.95 -20.34 -17.37
N GLY A 64 -4.14 -19.20 -18.03
CA GLY A 64 -3.73 -19.04 -19.43
C GLY A 64 -2.22 -19.20 -19.64
N GLU A 65 -1.40 -18.70 -18.72
CA GLU A 65 0.05 -18.87 -18.77
C GLU A 65 0.48 -20.29 -18.34
N VAL A 66 -0.22 -20.92 -17.40
CA VAL A 66 -0.01 -22.34 -17.08
C VAL A 66 -0.18 -23.19 -18.33
N ASP A 67 -1.31 -23.06 -19.02
CA ASP A 67 -1.62 -23.85 -20.21
C ASP A 67 -0.55 -23.66 -21.30
N ALA A 68 -0.08 -22.42 -21.50
CA ALA A 68 0.97 -22.09 -22.44
C ALA A 68 2.32 -22.74 -22.08
N LEU A 69 2.71 -22.69 -20.81
CA LEU A 69 3.95 -23.30 -20.31
C LEU A 69 3.89 -24.83 -20.38
N THR A 70 2.76 -25.43 -20.02
CA THR A 70 2.54 -26.88 -20.12
C THR A 70 2.61 -27.36 -21.58
N ALA A 71 2.04 -26.61 -22.52
CA ALA A 71 2.16 -26.91 -23.96
C ALA A 71 3.62 -26.86 -24.46
N MET A 72 4.51 -26.13 -23.77
CA MET A 72 5.95 -26.08 -24.02
C MET A 72 6.73 -27.22 -23.33
N GLY A 73 6.03 -28.13 -22.64
CA GLY A 73 6.63 -29.24 -21.90
C GLY A 73 7.22 -28.82 -20.55
N VAL A 74 6.78 -27.69 -19.99
CA VAL A 74 7.14 -27.29 -18.62
C VAL A 74 6.15 -27.93 -17.66
N ASN A 75 6.67 -28.65 -16.66
CA ASN A 75 5.85 -29.35 -15.65
C ASN A 75 6.14 -28.89 -14.21
N LYS A 76 6.83 -27.75 -14.05
CA LYS A 76 7.15 -27.11 -12.78
C LYS A 76 6.88 -25.62 -12.91
N ILE A 77 5.82 -25.13 -12.29
CA ILE A 77 5.30 -23.77 -12.51
C ILE A 77 5.19 -23.04 -11.17
N ILE A 78 5.83 -21.87 -11.15
CA ILE A 78 5.91 -20.99 -9.98
C ILE A 78 5.25 -19.67 -10.35
N VAL A 79 4.28 -19.23 -9.54
CA VAL A 79 3.69 -17.89 -9.64
C VAL A 79 4.45 -16.95 -8.69
N LEU A 80 4.98 -15.87 -9.24
CA LEU A 80 5.57 -14.75 -8.51
C LEU A 80 4.51 -13.66 -8.39
N SER A 81 3.84 -13.63 -7.24
CA SER A 81 2.64 -12.81 -7.00
C SER A 81 2.93 -11.58 -6.15
N HIS A 82 2.24 -10.50 -6.47
CA HIS A 82 2.11 -9.32 -5.62
C HIS A 82 0.64 -9.01 -5.31
N SER A 83 -0.26 -10.02 -5.26
CA SER A 83 -1.71 -9.78 -5.13
C SER A 83 -2.29 -9.93 -3.72
N GLY A 84 -1.45 -10.22 -2.72
CA GLY A 84 -1.89 -10.43 -1.35
C GLY A 84 -2.26 -11.88 -1.05
N TYR A 85 -2.10 -12.27 0.21
CA TYR A 85 -2.21 -13.66 0.64
C TYR A 85 -3.58 -14.30 0.36
N GLY A 86 -4.68 -13.55 0.50
CA GLY A 86 -6.02 -14.06 0.16
C GLY A 86 -6.18 -14.35 -1.33
N VAL A 87 -5.65 -13.48 -2.21
CA VAL A 87 -5.66 -13.71 -3.66
C VAL A 87 -4.75 -14.88 -4.03
N ASP A 88 -3.60 -15.01 -3.37
CA ASP A 88 -2.70 -16.14 -3.56
C ASP A 88 -3.41 -17.48 -3.25
N GLN A 89 -4.18 -17.54 -2.15
CA GLN A 89 -4.99 -18.71 -1.79
C GLN A 89 -6.09 -18.99 -2.82
N ARG A 90 -6.75 -17.95 -3.33
CA ARG A 90 -7.75 -18.09 -4.39
C ARG A 90 -7.15 -18.64 -5.68
N VAL A 91 -6.00 -18.10 -6.12
CA VAL A 91 -5.28 -18.58 -7.31
C VAL A 91 -4.87 -20.04 -7.13
N ALA A 92 -4.32 -20.42 -5.97
CA ALA A 92 -3.99 -21.81 -5.70
C ALA A 92 -5.21 -22.75 -5.74
N ALA A 93 -6.37 -22.30 -5.24
CA ALA A 93 -7.59 -23.12 -5.21
C ALA A 93 -8.30 -23.23 -6.57
N GLU A 94 -8.22 -22.19 -7.40
CA GLU A 94 -9.01 -22.06 -8.63
C GLU A 94 -8.19 -22.29 -9.93
N THR A 95 -6.88 -22.55 -9.82
CA THR A 95 -6.04 -22.94 -10.95
C THR A 95 -5.63 -24.41 -10.88
N THR A 96 -5.14 -24.93 -12.00
CA THR A 96 -4.50 -26.26 -12.08
C THR A 96 -3.06 -26.08 -12.55
N GLY A 97 -2.15 -26.97 -12.13
CA GLY A 97 -0.76 -26.98 -12.60
C GLY A 97 0.14 -25.91 -12.00
N VAL A 98 -0.32 -25.14 -11.01
CA VAL A 98 0.55 -24.25 -10.21
C VAL A 98 1.11 -25.02 -9.03
N ASP A 99 2.44 -25.11 -8.94
CA ASP A 99 3.11 -25.85 -7.87
C ASP A 99 3.41 -24.94 -6.67
N VAL A 100 3.92 -23.74 -6.92
CA VAL A 100 4.34 -22.80 -5.88
C VAL A 100 3.85 -21.39 -6.18
N ILE A 101 3.35 -20.70 -5.16
CA ILE A 101 3.09 -19.26 -5.21
C ILE A 101 4.02 -18.56 -4.21
N VAL A 102 4.87 -17.68 -4.73
CA VAL A 102 5.70 -16.77 -3.94
C VAL A 102 5.03 -15.41 -3.95
N GLY A 103 4.31 -15.09 -2.88
CA GLY A 103 3.43 -13.93 -2.78
C GLY A 103 4.07 -12.67 -2.18
N GLY A 104 3.25 -11.61 -2.10
CA GLY A 104 3.61 -10.32 -1.50
C GLY A 104 2.38 -9.44 -1.23
N HIS A 105 2.58 -8.12 -1.20
CA HIS A 105 1.55 -7.07 -1.02
C HIS A 105 0.89 -6.96 0.37
N SER A 106 0.38 -8.06 0.93
CA SER A 106 -0.30 -8.06 2.23
C SER A 106 0.67 -7.98 3.44
N ASN A 107 1.98 -8.05 3.20
CA ASN A 107 3.03 -8.13 4.23
C ASN A 107 2.84 -9.31 5.20
N THR A 108 2.31 -10.43 4.72
CA THR A 108 1.97 -11.56 5.58
C THR A 108 3.25 -12.27 6.05
N LEU A 109 3.40 -12.44 7.36
CA LEU A 109 4.38 -13.35 7.92
C LEU A 109 3.77 -14.75 7.97
N LEU A 110 4.31 -15.67 7.17
CA LEU A 110 4.05 -17.10 7.29
C LEU A 110 5.24 -17.75 7.98
N SER A 111 5.00 -18.58 8.99
CA SER A 111 6.07 -19.25 9.74
C SER A 111 5.54 -20.45 10.51
N ASN A 112 6.38 -21.46 10.73
CA ASN A 112 6.05 -22.62 11.56
C ASN A 112 6.49 -22.45 13.02
N THR A 113 7.28 -21.42 13.30
CA THR A 113 7.94 -21.22 14.59
C THR A 113 7.65 -19.86 15.24
N ASN A 114 7.13 -18.89 14.47
CA ASN A 114 6.81 -17.57 14.98
C ASN A 114 5.33 -17.46 15.38
N GLU A 115 5.07 -17.14 16.65
CA GLU A 115 3.70 -17.00 17.19
C GLU A 115 2.89 -15.85 16.57
N ARG A 116 3.54 -14.89 15.90
CA ARG A 116 2.88 -13.80 15.18
C ARG A 116 2.52 -14.15 13.73
N ALA A 117 2.82 -15.37 13.29
CA ALA A 117 2.54 -15.80 11.93
C ALA A 117 1.04 -15.91 11.67
N ALA A 118 0.61 -15.50 10.48
CA ALA A 118 -0.78 -15.63 10.05
C ALA A 118 -1.11 -17.04 9.53
N GLY A 119 -0.09 -17.86 9.27
CA GLY A 119 -0.24 -19.21 8.74
C GLY A 119 1.11 -19.95 8.68
N ALA A 120 1.02 -21.24 8.32
CA ALA A 120 2.18 -22.11 8.17
C ALA A 120 3.06 -21.69 6.98
N TYR A 121 4.33 -22.10 7.00
CA TYR A 121 5.26 -21.89 5.90
C TYR A 121 5.75 -23.24 5.34
N PRO A 122 5.44 -23.61 4.08
CA PRO A 122 4.43 -22.96 3.24
C PRO A 122 3.02 -23.21 3.78
N THR A 123 2.08 -22.36 3.40
CA THR A 123 0.66 -22.70 3.51
C THR A 123 0.28 -23.55 2.30
N MET A 124 -0.30 -24.72 2.54
CA MET A 124 -0.77 -25.61 1.46
C MET A 124 -2.24 -25.33 1.13
N VAL A 125 -2.52 -25.11 -0.15
CA VAL A 125 -3.88 -25.07 -0.70
C VAL A 125 -3.96 -26.10 -1.81
N GLY A 126 -4.65 -27.20 -1.55
CA GLY A 126 -4.57 -28.38 -2.43
C GLY A 126 -3.13 -28.90 -2.51
N GLU A 127 -2.60 -28.97 -3.73
CA GLU A 127 -1.22 -29.40 -4.02
C GLU A 127 -0.25 -28.22 -4.15
N THR A 128 -0.75 -26.98 -4.07
CA THR A 128 0.04 -25.76 -4.26
C THR A 128 0.60 -25.25 -2.93
N ALA A 129 1.90 -24.96 -2.90
CA ALA A 129 2.60 -24.37 -1.76
C ALA A 129 2.64 -22.83 -1.87
N ILE A 130 2.17 -22.11 -0.85
CA ILE A 130 2.16 -20.65 -0.81
C ILE A 130 3.15 -20.14 0.24
N VAL A 131 4.00 -19.18 -0.13
CA VAL A 131 4.94 -18.52 0.78
C VAL A 131 4.87 -17.00 0.68
N GLN A 132 5.02 -16.33 1.81
CA GLN A 132 5.30 -14.89 1.93
C GLN A 132 6.32 -14.67 3.05
N ALA A 133 7.13 -13.62 2.94
CA ALA A 133 8.25 -13.35 3.84
C ALA A 133 8.12 -11.96 4.51
N TYR A 134 6.93 -11.64 5.03
CA TYR A 134 6.66 -10.36 5.70
C TYR A 134 6.99 -9.15 4.79
N ALA A 135 7.81 -8.20 5.27
CA ALA A 135 8.14 -6.96 4.56
C ALA A 135 9.49 -6.37 4.99
N TYR A 136 9.88 -5.30 4.29
CA TYR A 136 11.00 -4.41 4.65
C TYR A 136 12.39 -5.07 4.67
N GLY A 137 12.53 -6.23 4.03
CA GLY A 137 13.77 -7.01 4.04
C GLY A 137 14.10 -7.62 5.40
N LYS A 138 13.15 -7.64 6.36
CA LYS A 138 13.39 -8.18 7.70
C LYS A 138 13.55 -9.71 7.69
N PHE A 139 12.94 -10.38 6.72
CA PHE A 139 13.07 -11.81 6.52
C PHE A 139 13.46 -12.12 5.08
N LEU A 140 14.25 -13.17 4.90
CA LEU A 140 14.49 -13.82 3.62
C LEU A 140 13.68 -15.12 3.58
N GLY A 141 12.69 -15.21 2.69
CA GLY A 141 11.92 -16.45 2.51
C GLY A 141 12.80 -17.55 1.92
N GLU A 142 12.87 -18.71 2.58
CA GLU A 142 13.57 -19.89 2.09
C GLU A 142 12.60 -21.08 2.04
N LEU A 143 12.38 -21.64 0.86
CA LEU A 143 11.54 -22.82 0.65
C LEU A 143 12.31 -23.86 -0.17
N ASN A 144 12.46 -25.07 0.37
CA ASN A 144 12.95 -26.22 -0.37
C ASN A 144 11.76 -27.01 -0.90
N VAL A 145 11.73 -27.22 -2.22
CA VAL A 145 10.67 -27.99 -2.89
C VAL A 145 11.32 -29.17 -3.62
N THR A 146 10.84 -30.36 -3.31
CA THR A 146 11.25 -31.59 -3.97
C THR A 146 10.16 -32.01 -4.94
N PHE A 147 10.53 -32.24 -6.19
CA PHE A 147 9.64 -32.71 -7.25
C PHE A 147 9.95 -34.16 -7.63
N ASN A 148 8.93 -34.91 -8.05
CA ASN A 148 9.13 -36.18 -8.74
C ASN A 148 9.37 -35.98 -10.26
N ASP A 149 9.59 -37.07 -10.99
CA ASP A 149 9.83 -37.04 -12.45
C ASP A 149 8.63 -36.52 -13.27
N ALA A 150 7.41 -36.63 -12.71
CA ALA A 150 6.20 -36.08 -13.33
C ALA A 150 6.09 -34.56 -13.15
N GLY A 151 6.89 -33.97 -12.25
CA GLY A 151 6.83 -32.55 -11.89
C GLY A 151 5.92 -32.25 -10.70
N GLU A 152 5.44 -33.27 -9.98
CA GLU A 152 4.57 -33.10 -8.83
C GLU A 152 5.41 -32.88 -7.55
N ILE A 153 4.94 -32.00 -6.65
CA ILE A 153 5.57 -31.78 -5.35
C ILE A 153 5.44 -33.03 -4.48
N VAL A 154 6.58 -33.56 -4.02
CA VAL A 154 6.62 -34.62 -2.99
C VAL A 154 6.87 -34.05 -1.59
N GLU A 155 7.54 -32.90 -1.51
CA GLU A 155 7.84 -32.22 -0.26
C GLU A 155 8.03 -30.71 -0.51
N ALA A 156 7.47 -29.88 0.36
CA ALA A 156 7.71 -28.45 0.39
C ALA A 156 7.90 -28.00 1.84
N VAL A 157 9.11 -27.60 2.19
CA VAL A 157 9.54 -27.35 3.58
C VAL A 157 10.49 -26.17 3.63
N GLY A 158 10.29 -25.28 4.59
CA GLY A 158 11.13 -24.11 4.77
C GLY A 158 10.70 -23.23 5.93
N GLU A 159 11.33 -22.06 6.04
CA GLU A 159 11.04 -21.04 7.05
C GLU A 159 11.64 -19.70 6.57
N PRO A 160 10.98 -18.55 6.77
CA PRO A 160 11.64 -17.24 6.66
C PRO A 160 12.82 -17.10 7.62
N LEU A 161 13.99 -16.80 7.06
CA LEU A 161 15.20 -16.51 7.82
C LEU A 161 15.19 -15.06 8.29
N VAL A 162 15.35 -14.83 9.59
CA VAL A 162 15.38 -13.48 10.16
C VAL A 162 16.70 -12.79 9.82
N MET A 163 16.62 -11.63 9.17
CA MET A 163 17.79 -10.77 8.94
C MET A 163 17.98 -9.89 10.18
N ASP A 164 18.89 -10.30 11.05
CA ASP A 164 19.30 -9.58 12.25
C ASP A 164 20.83 -9.47 12.35
N ALA A 165 21.33 -9.00 13.49
CA ALA A 165 22.77 -8.80 13.71
C ALA A 165 23.61 -10.09 13.67
N SER A 166 22.98 -11.28 13.61
CA SER A 166 23.69 -12.55 13.40
C SER A 166 24.11 -12.78 11.94
N VAL A 167 23.49 -12.09 10.99
CA VAL A 167 23.84 -12.17 9.56
C VAL A 167 24.92 -11.14 9.26
N THR A 168 26.11 -11.61 8.88
CA THR A 168 27.22 -10.73 8.48
C THR A 168 26.87 -10.01 7.18
N GLU A 169 26.89 -8.68 7.21
CA GLU A 169 26.66 -7.84 6.03
C GLU A 169 27.80 -7.99 5.01
N ASP A 170 27.45 -8.01 3.72
CA ASP A 170 28.44 -7.99 2.64
C ASP A 170 29.10 -6.61 2.54
N ALA A 171 30.41 -6.55 2.79
CA ALA A 171 31.17 -5.30 2.86
C ALA A 171 31.12 -4.48 1.55
N ALA A 172 31.07 -5.14 0.39
CA ALA A 172 30.98 -4.44 -0.90
C ALA A 172 29.60 -3.77 -1.09
N THR A 173 28.54 -4.45 -0.68
CA THR A 173 27.17 -3.93 -0.70
C THR A 173 27.02 -2.76 0.28
N VAL A 174 27.53 -2.89 1.51
CA VAL A 174 27.55 -1.79 2.50
C VAL A 174 28.28 -0.56 1.95
N ALA A 175 29.46 -0.75 1.34
CA ALA A 175 30.23 0.36 0.75
C ALA A 175 29.45 1.04 -0.39
N ARG A 176 28.74 0.27 -1.23
CA ARG A 176 27.91 0.81 -2.31
C ARG A 176 26.72 1.59 -1.78
N ILE A 177 26.05 1.10 -0.72
CA ILE A 177 24.94 1.81 -0.07
C ILE A 177 25.44 3.14 0.53
N ALA A 178 26.58 3.11 1.23
CA ALA A 178 27.18 4.31 1.82
C ALA A 178 27.52 5.37 0.77
N GLU A 179 28.06 4.97 -0.40
CA GLU A 179 28.33 5.89 -1.49
C GLU A 179 27.04 6.49 -2.08
N ALA A 180 26.03 5.65 -2.33
CA ALA A 180 24.74 6.09 -2.86
C ALA A 180 23.96 7.01 -1.90
N ALA A 181 24.20 6.90 -0.59
CA ALA A 181 23.56 7.72 0.43
C ALA A 181 24.12 9.15 0.51
N LYS A 182 25.38 9.39 0.10
CA LYS A 182 26.05 10.70 0.26
C LYS A 182 25.27 11.90 -0.31
N PRO A 183 24.68 11.84 -1.51
CA PRO A 183 23.91 12.98 -2.05
C PRO A 183 22.62 13.26 -1.28
N LEU A 184 22.14 12.30 -0.48
CA LEU A 184 20.90 12.38 0.27
C LEU A 184 21.13 12.71 1.75
N GLU A 185 22.36 12.56 2.26
CA GLU A 185 22.71 12.76 3.67
C GLU A 185 22.30 14.15 4.19
N GLU A 186 22.61 15.21 3.44
CA GLU A 186 22.26 16.58 3.84
C GLU A 186 20.76 16.75 4.02
N ILE A 187 19.96 16.19 3.10
CA ILE A 187 18.50 16.23 3.20
C ILE A 187 18.05 15.37 4.38
N ARG A 188 18.48 14.11 4.44
CA ARG A 188 18.00 13.13 5.42
C ARG A 188 18.31 13.53 6.86
N THR A 189 19.45 14.16 7.12
CA THR A 189 19.89 14.52 8.47
C THR A 189 19.48 15.92 8.91
N LYS A 190 18.92 16.73 8.00
CA LYS A 190 18.42 18.06 8.33
C LYS A 190 17.27 17.94 9.34
N VAL A 191 17.50 18.42 10.56
CA VAL A 191 16.45 18.59 11.57
C VAL A 191 15.50 19.70 11.10
N VAL A 192 14.22 19.38 10.99
CA VAL A 192 13.16 20.29 10.56
C VAL A 192 12.24 20.70 11.70
N ALA A 193 12.13 19.88 12.75
CA ALA A 193 11.28 20.16 13.91
C ALA A 193 11.72 19.36 15.15
N GLU A 194 10.92 19.43 16.20
CA GLU A 194 11.05 18.63 17.41
C GLU A 194 9.68 18.04 17.80
N ALA A 195 9.63 16.78 18.22
CA ALA A 195 8.43 16.12 18.71
C ALA A 195 8.53 15.88 20.22
N ALA A 196 7.53 16.34 20.99
CA ALA A 196 7.50 16.20 22.44
C ALA A 196 7.19 14.75 22.89
N ALA A 197 6.57 13.95 22.02
CA ALA A 197 6.30 12.53 22.21
C ALA A 197 6.27 11.83 20.84
N ALA A 198 6.25 10.49 20.83
CA ALA A 198 6.17 9.72 19.59
C ALA A 198 4.86 10.01 18.84
N ILE A 199 4.97 10.30 17.54
CA ILE A 199 3.84 10.52 16.63
C ILE A 199 3.49 9.17 15.99
N GLU A 200 2.42 8.55 16.48
CA GLU A 200 1.96 7.24 16.00
C GLU A 200 1.42 7.32 14.56
N GLY A 201 2.03 6.54 13.68
CA GLY A 201 1.75 6.43 12.25
C GLY A 201 1.65 4.98 11.75
N ASP A 202 1.57 4.00 12.66
CA ASP A 202 1.47 2.59 12.30
C ASP A 202 0.19 2.28 11.51
N ARG A 203 0.34 1.41 10.49
CA ARG A 203 -0.76 1.06 9.58
C ARG A 203 -1.93 0.37 10.29
N SER A 204 -1.69 -0.35 11.39
CA SER A 204 -2.75 -1.02 12.14
C SER A 204 -3.62 -0.04 12.94
N VAL A 205 -3.12 1.18 13.16
CA VAL A 205 -3.84 2.26 13.85
C VAL A 205 -4.44 3.22 12.83
N CYS A 206 -3.60 3.84 11.99
CA CYS A 206 -4.03 4.90 11.06
C CYS A 206 -4.96 4.45 9.93
N ARG A 207 -5.17 3.14 9.76
CA ARG A 207 -6.12 2.58 8.79
C ARG A 207 -7.39 2.04 9.42
N ALA A 208 -7.53 2.17 10.74
CA ALA A 208 -8.67 1.64 11.49
C ALA A 208 -9.38 2.70 12.33
N VAL A 209 -8.63 3.65 12.87
CA VAL A 209 -9.11 4.68 13.80
C VAL A 209 -8.39 6.01 13.57
N GLU A 210 -8.82 7.07 14.26
CA GLU A 210 -8.06 8.32 14.37
C GLU A 210 -6.64 8.04 14.88
N CYS A 211 -5.63 8.61 14.22
CA CYS A 211 -4.25 8.50 14.69
C CYS A 211 -3.54 9.86 14.75
N PRO A 212 -2.54 10.03 15.64
CA PRO A 212 -1.79 11.28 15.77
C PRO A 212 -1.10 11.75 14.49
N MET A 213 -0.48 10.84 13.73
CA MET A 213 0.15 11.20 12.45
C MET A 213 -0.87 11.65 11.41
N GLY A 214 -2.04 11.01 11.39
CA GLY A 214 -3.16 11.37 10.51
C GLY A 214 -3.70 12.76 10.81
N SER A 215 -3.92 13.06 12.08
CA SER A 215 -4.36 14.39 12.53
C SER A 215 -3.33 15.47 12.18
N LEU A 216 -2.05 15.21 12.46
CA LEU A 216 -0.95 16.12 12.10
C LEU A 216 -0.92 16.43 10.60
N ILE A 217 -0.96 15.41 9.73
CA ILE A 217 -0.89 15.62 8.28
C ILE A 217 -2.13 16.37 7.79
N ALA A 218 -3.33 15.97 8.23
CA ALA A 218 -4.56 16.62 7.81
C ALA A 218 -4.63 18.09 8.28
N ASP A 219 -4.15 18.38 9.49
CA ASP A 219 -4.05 19.76 9.99
C ASP A 219 -3.03 20.58 9.21
N ALA A 220 -1.86 20.00 8.90
CA ALA A 220 -0.85 20.66 8.07
C ALA A 220 -1.39 21.00 6.68
N MET A 221 -2.13 20.07 6.07
CA MET A 221 -2.80 20.29 4.79
C MET A 221 -3.79 21.44 4.86
N LEU A 222 -4.68 21.43 5.86
CA LEU A 222 -5.72 22.44 6.02
C LEU A 222 -5.14 23.82 6.35
N ASP A 223 -4.17 23.90 7.25
CA ASP A 223 -3.50 25.16 7.63
C ASP A 223 -2.82 25.82 6.43
N ARG A 224 -2.18 25.01 5.57
CA ARG A 224 -1.46 25.50 4.37
C ARG A 224 -2.36 26.17 3.34
N VAL A 225 -3.66 25.88 3.34
CA VAL A 225 -4.63 26.38 2.35
C VAL A 225 -5.80 27.15 2.97
N LYS A 226 -5.81 27.38 4.28
CA LYS A 226 -6.92 28.02 5.01
C LYS A 226 -7.39 29.35 4.40
N ASP A 227 -6.46 30.14 3.86
CA ASP A 227 -6.75 31.44 3.26
C ASP A 227 -7.44 31.35 1.87
N GLN A 228 -7.60 30.13 1.34
CA GLN A 228 -8.26 29.86 0.05
C GLN A 228 -9.75 29.52 0.21
N GLY A 229 -10.29 29.53 1.42
CA GLY A 229 -11.68 29.14 1.69
C GLY A 229 -11.91 27.62 1.71
N VAL A 230 -10.83 26.84 1.79
CA VAL A 230 -10.90 25.39 2.00
C VAL A 230 -11.23 25.10 3.47
N GLU A 231 -12.21 24.23 3.70
CA GLU A 231 -12.76 23.93 5.03
C GLU A 231 -12.36 22.55 5.54
N ILE A 232 -12.05 21.60 4.63
CA ILE A 232 -11.92 20.17 4.94
C ILE A 232 -10.61 19.63 4.38
N ALA A 233 -9.88 18.84 5.17
CA ALA A 233 -8.79 18.02 4.69
C ALA A 233 -9.10 16.52 4.79
N ILE A 234 -8.69 15.75 3.78
CA ILE A 234 -8.77 14.28 3.76
C ILE A 234 -7.42 13.70 3.37
N GLN A 235 -6.87 12.86 4.24
CA GLN A 235 -5.64 12.10 4.05
C GLN A 235 -5.94 10.60 4.19
N ASN A 236 -5.68 9.81 3.15
CA ASN A 236 -5.82 8.36 3.24
C ASN A 236 -4.72 7.75 4.14
N GLY A 237 -5.09 6.83 5.04
CA GLY A 237 -4.16 6.16 5.95
C GLY A 237 -3.08 5.33 5.24
N GLY A 238 -3.32 4.92 3.99
CA GLY A 238 -2.36 4.24 3.12
C GLY A 238 -1.18 5.11 2.72
N GLY A 239 -1.39 6.43 2.67
CA GLY A 239 -0.36 7.44 2.44
C GLY A 239 0.59 7.66 3.62
N ILE A 240 0.20 7.21 4.82
CA ILE A 240 0.99 7.33 6.06
C ILE A 240 1.81 6.05 6.26
N ARG A 241 3.14 6.17 6.25
CA ARG A 241 4.03 5.00 6.10
C ARG A 241 4.90 4.68 7.30
N ALA A 242 4.99 5.58 8.28
CA ALA A 242 5.80 5.38 9.47
C ALA A 242 5.34 6.25 10.64
N SER A 243 5.75 5.84 11.84
CA SER A 243 5.72 6.66 13.06
C SER A 243 7.01 7.49 13.15
N ILE A 244 6.99 8.53 13.99
CA ILE A 244 8.18 9.33 14.33
C ILE A 244 8.39 9.26 15.85
N ASP A 245 9.61 8.98 16.29
CA ASP A 245 9.94 8.94 17.71
C ASP A 245 9.99 10.35 18.34
N ALA A 246 9.96 10.44 19.67
CA ALA A 246 10.12 11.72 20.36
C ALA A 246 11.55 12.26 20.18
N GLY A 247 11.68 13.60 20.11
CA GLY A 247 12.95 14.30 19.96
C GLY A 247 13.09 15.03 18.62
N PRO A 248 14.33 15.29 18.16
CA PRO A 248 14.57 15.98 16.89
C PRO A 248 13.96 15.20 15.73
N VAL A 249 13.17 15.88 14.90
CA VAL A 249 12.55 15.31 13.70
C VAL A 249 13.35 15.75 12.48
N THR A 250 13.82 14.80 11.70
CA THR A 250 14.60 15.02 10.49
C THR A 250 13.72 14.99 9.23
N MET A 251 14.16 15.64 8.15
CA MET A 251 13.47 15.52 6.86
C MET A 251 13.51 14.08 6.32
N GLY A 252 14.52 13.28 6.69
CA GLY A 252 14.56 11.86 6.38
C GLY A 252 13.40 11.08 7.00
N GLU A 253 13.03 11.40 8.24
CA GLU A 253 11.85 10.83 8.90
C GLU A 253 10.56 11.30 8.24
N VAL A 254 10.41 12.60 7.94
CA VAL A 254 9.24 13.13 7.22
C VAL A 254 9.03 12.43 5.87
N LEU A 255 10.12 12.26 5.09
CA LEU A 255 10.09 11.52 3.82
C LEU A 255 9.82 10.03 4.00
N THR A 256 10.16 9.46 5.16
CA THR A 256 9.82 8.07 5.49
C THR A 256 8.32 7.93 5.78
N VAL A 257 7.69 8.94 6.42
CA VAL A 257 6.24 8.99 6.64
C VAL A 257 5.48 9.20 5.32
N LEU A 258 5.96 10.10 4.45
CA LEU A 258 5.31 10.52 3.20
C LEU A 258 6.21 10.29 1.96
N PRO A 259 6.49 9.04 1.57
CA PRO A 259 7.53 8.73 0.57
C PRO A 259 7.08 8.87 -0.89
N PHE A 260 5.83 9.24 -1.15
CA PHE A 260 5.23 9.18 -2.49
C PHE A 260 5.37 10.46 -3.32
N GLN A 261 5.93 11.52 -2.74
CA GLN A 261 6.05 12.83 -3.41
C GLN A 261 4.69 13.36 -3.91
N ASN A 262 3.64 13.04 -3.16
CA ASN A 262 2.30 13.52 -3.47
C ASN A 262 2.25 15.04 -3.29
N THR A 263 1.56 15.73 -4.20
CA THR A 263 1.33 17.16 -4.11
C THR A 263 0.04 17.47 -3.37
N LEU A 264 0.01 18.62 -2.70
CA LEU A 264 -1.21 19.16 -2.11
C LEU A 264 -2.20 19.55 -3.21
N SER A 265 -3.42 19.04 -3.15
CA SER A 265 -4.46 19.28 -4.15
C SER A 265 -5.71 19.88 -3.51
N THR A 266 -6.21 20.98 -4.06
CA THR A 266 -7.47 21.62 -3.61
C THR A 266 -8.55 21.45 -4.65
N PHE A 267 -9.79 21.26 -4.23
CA PHE A 267 -10.93 21.07 -5.13
C PHE A 267 -12.25 21.34 -4.41
N GLU A 268 -13.35 21.40 -5.15
CA GLU A 268 -14.69 21.64 -4.63
C GLU A 268 -15.62 20.48 -4.96
N VAL A 269 -16.37 20.04 -3.94
CA VAL A 269 -17.40 18.99 -4.03
C VAL A 269 -18.60 19.32 -3.14
N ASP A 270 -19.74 18.70 -3.40
CA ASP A 270 -20.90 18.83 -2.53
C ASP A 270 -20.78 17.95 -1.26
N GLY A 271 -21.60 18.24 -0.25
CA GLY A 271 -21.61 17.48 1.00
C GLY A 271 -21.95 16.01 0.80
N ALA A 272 -22.81 15.67 -0.18
CA ALA A 272 -23.11 14.28 -0.53
C ALA A 272 -21.86 13.52 -1.00
N THR A 273 -21.01 14.16 -1.81
CA THR A 273 -19.75 13.58 -2.28
C THR A 273 -18.76 13.38 -1.13
N ILE A 274 -18.72 14.30 -0.15
CA ILE A 274 -17.90 14.14 1.04
C ILE A 274 -18.35 12.93 1.85
N VAL A 275 -19.65 12.77 2.10
CA VAL A 275 -20.18 11.59 2.81
C VAL A 275 -19.85 10.31 2.06
N ALA A 276 -20.00 10.29 0.73
CA ALA A 276 -19.62 9.14 -0.09
C ALA A 276 -18.12 8.82 0.00
N ALA A 277 -17.26 9.83 0.09
CA ALA A 277 -15.83 9.65 0.28
C ALA A 277 -15.50 9.06 1.66
N LEU A 278 -16.20 9.49 2.72
CA LEU A 278 -16.05 8.90 4.05
C LEU A 278 -16.54 7.44 4.09
N GLU A 279 -17.65 7.12 3.42
CA GLU A 279 -18.15 5.74 3.28
C GLU A 279 -17.15 4.86 2.52
N ASN A 280 -16.53 5.37 1.44
CA ASN A 280 -15.41 4.68 0.79
C ASN A 280 -14.26 4.45 1.76
N GLY A 281 -13.91 5.45 2.57
CA GLY A 281 -12.81 5.35 3.52
C GLY A 281 -12.95 4.19 4.52
N VAL A 282 -14.18 3.76 4.81
CA VAL A 282 -14.45 2.67 5.77
C VAL A 282 -14.99 1.39 5.11
N SER A 283 -15.00 1.30 3.77
CA SER A 283 -15.62 0.18 3.06
C SER A 283 -14.85 -1.15 3.15
N GLU A 284 -13.56 -1.09 3.48
CA GLU A 284 -12.64 -2.25 3.57
C GLU A 284 -11.82 -2.17 4.87
N LEU A 285 -12.47 -1.80 5.96
CA LEU A 285 -11.86 -1.62 7.27
C LEU A 285 -11.23 -2.93 7.78
N GLU A 286 -11.92 -4.03 7.52
CA GLU A 286 -11.57 -5.40 7.92
C GLU A 286 -10.27 -5.89 7.26
N GLU A 287 -10.00 -5.43 6.04
CA GLU A 287 -8.79 -5.77 5.27
C GLU A 287 -7.60 -4.86 5.62
N GLY A 288 -7.80 -3.87 6.50
CA GLY A 288 -6.77 -2.86 6.82
C GLY A 288 -6.31 -2.09 5.58
N ALA A 289 -7.26 -1.83 4.66
CA ALA A 289 -7.03 -1.13 3.42
C ALA A 289 -6.52 0.31 3.65
N GLY A 290 -5.76 0.85 2.70
CA GLY A 290 -5.18 2.20 2.80
C GLY A 290 -6.20 3.34 2.85
N ARG A 291 -7.46 3.06 2.50
CA ARG A 291 -8.46 4.09 2.20
C ARG A 291 -9.02 4.86 3.39
N PHE A 292 -8.79 4.41 4.64
CA PHE A 292 -9.31 5.10 5.83
C PHE A 292 -8.97 6.60 5.84
N ALA A 293 -10.00 7.45 5.98
CA ALA A 293 -9.89 8.89 5.90
C ALA A 293 -9.46 9.49 7.24
N GLN A 294 -8.19 9.88 7.38
CA GLN A 294 -7.77 10.83 8.40
C GLN A 294 -8.19 12.23 7.96
N VAL A 295 -8.64 13.08 8.88
CA VAL A 295 -9.34 14.33 8.51
C VAL A 295 -8.94 15.54 9.36
N ALA A 296 -9.21 16.73 8.83
CA ALA A 296 -9.23 17.99 9.59
C ALA A 296 -10.39 18.87 9.09
N GLY A 297 -10.93 19.71 9.97
CA GLY A 297 -12.08 20.60 9.65
C GLY A 297 -13.45 19.90 9.55
N ILE A 298 -13.46 18.57 9.68
CA ILE A 298 -14.65 17.71 9.70
C ILE A 298 -14.52 16.67 10.82
N SER A 299 -15.64 16.27 11.41
CA SER A 299 -15.71 15.11 12.31
C SER A 299 -16.82 14.15 11.92
N PHE A 300 -16.70 12.87 12.24
CA PHE A 300 -17.72 11.85 11.94
C PHE A 300 -17.62 10.63 12.85
N THR A 301 -18.69 9.83 12.86
CA THR A 301 -18.78 8.54 13.55
C THR A 301 -18.82 7.39 12.55
N VAL A 302 -18.04 6.34 12.81
CA VAL A 302 -18.00 5.07 12.08
C VAL A 302 -18.67 3.99 12.91
N ASP A 303 -19.71 3.35 12.36
CA ASP A 303 -20.27 2.11 12.87
C ASP A 303 -19.65 0.93 12.12
N SER A 304 -18.67 0.27 12.76
CA SER A 304 -17.91 -0.82 12.13
C SER A 304 -18.74 -2.09 11.92
N ALA A 305 -19.87 -2.23 12.62
CA ALA A 305 -20.78 -3.37 12.51
C ALA A 305 -21.87 -3.17 11.44
N ALA A 306 -22.02 -1.95 10.91
CA ALA A 306 -22.98 -1.67 9.84
C ALA A 306 -22.50 -2.17 8.47
N GLU A 307 -23.47 -2.40 7.57
CA GLU A 307 -23.22 -2.75 6.18
C GLU A 307 -22.39 -1.65 5.48
N ALA A 308 -21.46 -2.06 4.62
CA ALA A 308 -20.64 -1.13 3.86
C ALA A 308 -21.52 -0.16 3.04
N GLY A 309 -21.22 1.14 3.10
CA GLY A 309 -22.03 2.20 2.51
C GLY A 309 -23.12 2.78 3.41
N ALA A 310 -23.25 2.28 4.65
CA ALA A 310 -24.10 2.83 5.69
C ALA A 310 -23.36 2.91 7.05
N ARG A 311 -22.04 3.07 7.02
CA ARG A 311 -21.18 3.07 8.21
C ARG A 311 -20.98 4.46 8.80
N ILE A 312 -21.22 5.53 8.04
CA ILE A 312 -20.93 6.91 8.43
C ILE A 312 -22.15 7.62 9.00
N SER A 313 -21.96 8.28 10.13
CA SER A 313 -22.99 9.10 10.80
C SER A 313 -22.36 10.31 11.49
N ASP A 314 -23.21 11.22 11.98
CA ASP A 314 -22.80 12.40 12.77
C ASP A 314 -21.69 13.24 12.11
N VAL A 315 -21.81 13.44 10.79
CA VAL A 315 -20.84 14.21 10.01
C VAL A 315 -21.03 15.71 10.27
N MET A 316 -20.01 16.34 10.86
CA MET A 316 -20.02 17.74 11.26
C MET A 316 -18.90 18.51 10.58
N VAL A 317 -19.21 19.68 10.01
CA VAL A 317 -18.23 20.63 9.43
C VAL A 317 -18.40 21.97 10.13
N GLY A 318 -17.31 22.50 10.69
CA GLY A 318 -17.36 23.78 11.43
C GLY A 318 -18.36 23.80 12.60
N GLY A 319 -18.63 22.65 13.22
CA GLY A 319 -19.58 22.51 14.34
C GLY A 319 -21.06 22.41 13.95
N ALA A 320 -21.38 22.40 12.65
CA ALA A 320 -22.74 22.16 12.16
C ALA A 320 -22.81 20.84 11.39
N ALA A 321 -23.98 20.19 11.38
CA ALA A 321 -24.20 19.00 10.55
C ALA A 321 -23.95 19.33 9.08
N ILE A 322 -23.34 18.40 8.35
CA ILE A 322 -23.05 18.59 6.92
C ILE A 322 -24.34 18.83 6.12
N ASP A 323 -24.31 19.85 5.26
CA ASP A 323 -25.38 20.09 4.28
C ASP A 323 -25.00 19.37 2.98
N LEU A 324 -25.77 18.34 2.64
CA LEU A 324 -25.49 17.49 1.48
C LEU A 324 -25.50 18.26 0.14
N GLY A 325 -26.21 19.38 0.05
CA GLY A 325 -26.28 20.22 -1.15
C GLY A 325 -25.31 21.40 -1.15
N LYS A 326 -24.65 21.70 -0.02
CA LYS A 326 -23.64 22.76 0.05
C LYS A 326 -22.35 22.30 -0.63
N THR A 327 -21.73 23.18 -1.40
CA THR A 327 -20.36 23.01 -1.91
C THR A 327 -19.34 23.36 -0.82
N TYR A 328 -18.35 22.50 -0.64
CA TYR A 328 -17.24 22.67 0.29
C TYR A 328 -15.92 22.67 -0.46
N GLY A 329 -15.00 23.54 -0.04
CA GLY A 329 -13.60 23.46 -0.44
C GLY A 329 -12.91 22.34 0.34
N VAL A 330 -12.23 21.44 -0.37
CA VAL A 330 -11.52 20.28 0.16
C VAL A 330 -10.06 20.35 -0.26
N VAL A 331 -9.16 19.96 0.65
CA VAL A 331 -7.76 19.67 0.35
C VAL A 331 -7.48 18.19 0.57
N SER A 332 -6.76 17.58 -0.37
CA SER A 332 -6.30 16.21 -0.28
C SER A 332 -4.89 16.09 -0.88
N ASN A 333 -4.34 14.89 -0.91
CA ASN A 333 -3.18 14.60 -1.75
C ASN A 333 -3.65 14.29 -3.18
N ASN A 334 -2.80 14.53 -4.17
CA ASN A 334 -3.13 14.34 -5.59
C ASN A 334 -3.52 12.91 -5.95
N TYR A 335 -3.02 11.89 -5.24
CA TYR A 335 -3.41 10.50 -5.42
C TYR A 335 -4.89 10.27 -5.08
N VAL A 336 -5.34 10.68 -3.88
CA VAL A 336 -6.75 10.58 -3.46
C VAL A 336 -7.65 11.45 -4.35
N ARG A 337 -7.21 12.68 -4.67
CA ARG A 337 -7.94 13.57 -5.59
C ARG A 337 -8.21 12.88 -6.94
N ASN A 338 -7.21 12.17 -7.47
CA ASN A 338 -7.30 11.48 -8.76
C ASN A 338 -7.97 10.10 -8.64
N GLY A 339 -8.60 9.79 -7.52
CA GLY A 339 -9.40 8.59 -7.31
C GLY A 339 -8.64 7.36 -6.85
N GLY A 340 -7.38 7.51 -6.43
CA GLY A 340 -6.65 6.47 -5.72
C GLY A 340 -7.38 6.03 -4.45
N ASP A 341 -7.13 4.82 -3.97
CA ASP A 341 -7.80 4.18 -2.83
C ASP A 341 -9.34 4.14 -2.94
N GLY A 342 -9.87 4.09 -4.18
CA GLY A 342 -11.30 4.01 -4.44
C GLY A 342 -12.04 5.36 -4.37
N TYR A 343 -11.35 6.48 -4.17
CA TYR A 343 -11.92 7.83 -4.10
C TYR A 343 -12.39 8.39 -5.46
N LYS A 344 -12.96 7.53 -6.31
CA LYS A 344 -13.36 7.82 -7.71
C LYS A 344 -14.29 9.02 -7.82
N MET A 345 -15.06 9.33 -6.78
CA MET A 345 -15.94 10.49 -6.71
C MET A 345 -15.20 11.84 -6.81
N PHE A 346 -13.89 11.89 -6.50
CA PHE A 346 -13.09 13.12 -6.60
C PHE A 346 -12.53 13.39 -8.01
N LYS A 347 -12.53 12.41 -8.92
CA LYS A 347 -12.02 12.60 -10.29
C LYS A 347 -12.74 13.74 -11.01
N SER A 348 -14.05 13.86 -10.81
CA SER A 348 -14.90 14.90 -11.42
C SER A 348 -15.09 16.14 -10.55
N ALA A 349 -14.31 16.32 -9.47
CA ALA A 349 -14.42 17.48 -8.60
C ALA A 349 -14.22 18.80 -9.36
N ALA A 350 -14.95 19.83 -8.95
CA ALA A 350 -14.88 21.16 -9.56
C ALA A 350 -13.66 21.93 -9.06
N ASN A 351 -13.24 22.94 -9.83
CA ASN A 351 -12.21 23.92 -9.45
C ASN A 351 -10.91 23.31 -8.90
N ALA A 352 -10.53 22.16 -9.45
CA ALA A 352 -9.45 21.39 -8.88
C ALA A 352 -8.06 21.90 -9.31
N TYR A 353 -7.14 21.95 -8.36
CA TYR A 353 -5.76 22.36 -8.53
C TYR A 353 -4.84 21.32 -7.88
N ASP A 354 -4.06 20.61 -8.70
CA ASP A 354 -3.24 19.46 -8.25
C ASP A 354 -1.76 19.76 -8.07
N TYR A 355 -1.34 20.98 -8.40
CA TYR A 355 0.06 21.36 -8.48
C TYR A 355 0.51 22.16 -7.26
N GLY A 356 -0.02 21.83 -6.09
CA GLY A 356 0.43 22.39 -4.82
C GLY A 356 1.85 21.95 -4.46
N PRO A 357 2.38 22.46 -3.33
CA PRO A 357 3.66 22.00 -2.80
C PRO A 357 3.64 20.49 -2.49
N ASP A 358 4.83 19.91 -2.36
CA ASP A 358 5.00 18.53 -1.90
C ASP A 358 4.44 18.38 -0.47
N LEU A 359 3.67 17.32 -0.23
CA LEU A 359 3.00 17.10 1.06
C LEU A 359 3.99 16.89 2.21
N ALA A 360 5.17 16.30 1.94
CA ALA A 360 6.22 16.16 2.95
C ALA A 360 6.77 17.53 3.36
N ASP A 361 6.96 18.44 2.41
CA ASP A 361 7.38 19.82 2.70
C ASP A 361 6.31 20.56 3.50
N VAL A 362 5.02 20.39 3.16
CA VAL A 362 3.89 20.98 3.91
C VAL A 362 3.87 20.50 5.37
N MET A 363 4.04 19.20 5.61
CA MET A 363 4.13 18.65 6.96
C MET A 363 5.35 19.19 7.72
N ALA A 364 6.52 19.25 7.07
CA ALA A 364 7.75 19.76 7.68
C ALA A 364 7.63 21.26 8.03
N GLU A 365 7.07 22.08 7.14
CA GLU A 365 6.81 23.50 7.37
C GLU A 365 5.84 23.72 8.53
N TYR A 366 4.76 22.93 8.58
CA TYR A 366 3.79 22.99 9.67
C TYR A 366 4.45 22.65 11.00
N LEU A 367 5.20 21.54 11.09
CA LEU A 367 5.92 21.15 12.29
C LEU A 367 6.95 22.20 12.72
N ALA A 368 7.68 22.79 11.77
CA ALA A 368 8.68 23.83 12.05
C ALA A 368 8.07 25.13 12.58
N ALA A 369 6.81 25.42 12.22
CA ALA A 369 6.07 26.56 12.72
C ALA A 369 5.53 26.33 14.15
N GLN A 370 5.50 25.08 14.62
CA GLN A 370 5.16 24.73 15.99
C GLN A 370 6.39 24.80 16.91
N GLY A 371 6.16 24.89 18.23
CA GLY A 371 7.16 24.44 19.20
C GLY A 371 7.33 22.93 19.14
N PRO A 372 7.95 22.28 20.15
CA PRO A 372 7.97 20.82 20.22
C PRO A 372 6.56 20.25 20.05
N PHE A 373 6.32 19.58 18.92
CA PHE A 373 4.97 19.16 18.53
C PHE A 373 4.47 18.11 19.51
N THR A 374 3.31 18.34 20.10
CA THR A 374 2.67 17.38 20.99
C THR A 374 1.63 16.60 20.20
N PRO A 375 1.86 15.31 19.89
CA PRO A 375 0.92 14.48 19.14
C PRO A 375 -0.39 14.35 19.91
N TYR A 376 -1.52 14.38 19.20
CA TYR A 376 -2.84 14.33 19.82
C TYR A 376 -3.85 13.60 18.94
N THR A 377 -4.95 13.21 19.58
CA THR A 377 -6.24 12.91 18.95
C THR A 377 -7.29 13.75 19.68
N ASP A 378 -8.31 14.21 18.97
CA ASP A 378 -9.35 15.09 19.52
C ASP A 378 -10.77 14.53 19.36
N GLY A 379 -10.90 13.31 18.83
CA GLY A 379 -12.19 12.65 18.65
C GLY A 379 -12.91 13.09 17.39
N ARG A 380 -12.21 13.72 16.44
CA ARG A 380 -12.75 14.01 15.10
C ARG A 380 -13.17 12.74 14.35
N ILE A 381 -12.62 11.58 14.69
CA ILE A 381 -13.12 10.29 14.20
C ILE A 381 -13.49 9.40 15.38
N THR A 382 -14.77 9.09 15.53
CA THR A 382 -15.25 8.16 16.54
C THR A 382 -15.60 6.82 15.90
N VAL A 383 -15.00 5.71 16.35
CA VAL A 383 -15.36 4.36 15.88
C VAL A 383 -16.11 3.64 17.01
N LYS A 384 -17.28 3.08 16.69
CA LYS A 384 -18.12 2.32 17.64
C LYS A 384 -18.38 0.89 17.19
#